data_AF-A0A086AXH0-F1
#
_entry.id   AF-A0A086AXH0-F1
#
_cell.length_a   1.000
_cell.length_b   1.000
_cell.length_c   1.000
_cell.angle_alpha   90.00
_cell.angle_beta   90.00
_cell.angle_gamma   90.00
#
_symmetry.space_group_name_H-M   'P 1'
#
loop_
_entity.id
_entity.type
_entity.pdbx_description
1 polymer ?
#
loop_
_entity_poly.entity_id
_entity_poly.type
_entity_poly.pdbx_seq_one_letter_code
_entity_poly.pdbx_strand_id
1 'polypeptide(L)' 'MKTLKLFYEIKTQQYFVLYRSAGKELFFKVDQVNPIMLSREIEHAMFLNKHEREKIIEEMEEFSREEIQKLEEGF' A
#
# COMPACT_ATOMS: atom_id res chain seq x y z
N MET A 1 -15.00 5.62 6.34
CA MET A 1 -14.71 5.42 4.90
C MET A 1 -13.30 4.88 4.77
N LYS A 2 -13.10 3.82 3.99
CA LYS A 2 -11.77 3.28 3.67
C LYS A 2 -11.21 4.05 2.47
N THR A 3 -9.90 4.28 2.45
CA THR A 3 -9.17 4.89 1.33
C THR A 3 -7.84 4.18 1.10
N LEU A 4 -7.53 3.91 -0.17
CA LEU A 4 -6.23 3.47 -0.66
C LEU A 4 -5.66 4.53 -1.59
N LYS A 5 -4.36 4.82 -1.50
CA LYS A 5 -3.67 5.80 -2.34
C LYS A 5 -2.25 5.36 -2.63
N LEU A 6 -1.82 5.53 -3.89
CA LEU A 6 -0.43 5.38 -4.31
C LEU A 6 0.24 6.76 -4.35
N PHE A 7 1.48 6.83 -3.88
CA PHE A 7 2.31 8.03 -3.88
C PHE A 7 3.65 7.73 -4.52
N TYR A 8 4.22 8.73 -5.18
CA TYR A 8 5.60 8.69 -5.63
C TYR A 8 6.40 9.79 -4.92
N GLU A 9 7.44 9.39 -4.17
CA GLU A 9 8.37 10.33 -3.54
C GLU A 9 9.56 10.58 -4.46
N ILE A 10 9.70 11.82 -4.91
CA ILE A 10 10.70 12.23 -5.89
C ILE A 10 12.12 12.09 -5.33
N LYS A 11 12.33 12.41 -4.05
CA LYS A 11 13.67 12.38 -3.45
C LYS A 11 14.26 10.98 -3.39
N THR A 12 13.43 9.99 -3.08
CA THR A 12 13.85 8.59 -2.96
C THR A 12 13.56 7.80 -4.24
N GLN A 13 12.81 8.38 -5.18
CA GLN A 13 12.29 7.72 -6.37
C GLN A 13 11.52 6.44 -6.04
N GLN A 14 10.76 6.45 -4.93
CA GLN A 14 10.05 5.27 -4.44
C GLN A 14 8.55 5.45 -4.50
N TYR A 15 7.84 4.36 -4.77
CA TYR A 15 6.40 4.30 -4.60
C TYR A 15 6.03 3.89 -3.17
N PHE A 16 4.92 4.44 -2.68
CA PHE A 16 4.34 4.09 -1.40
C PHE A 16 2.83 3.92 -1.53
N VAL A 17 2.27 3.00 -0.77
CA VAL A 17 0.83 2.76 -0.68
C VAL A 17 0.36 3.09 0.73
N LEU A 18 -0.70 3.89 0.82
CA LEU A 18 -1.38 4.24 2.06
C LEU A 18 -2.74 3.57 2.10
N TYR A 19 -2.99 2.82 3.17
CA TYR A 19 -4.33 2.44 3.58
C TYR A 19 -4.76 3.30 4.78
N ARG A 20 -5.97 3.86 4.69
CA ARG A 20 -6.62 4.57 5.79
C ARG A 20 -8.05 4.10 5.97
N SER A 21 -8.40 3.74 7.21
CA SER A 21 -9.77 3.56 7.66
C SER A 21 -9.90 4.05 9.11
N ALA A 22 -11.09 4.01 9.71
CA ALA A 22 -11.30 4.53 11.06
C ALA A 22 -10.39 3.80 12.07
N GLY A 23 -9.45 4.53 12.67
CA GLY A 23 -8.47 3.98 13.63
C GLY A 23 -7.39 3.08 13.04
N LYS A 24 -7.23 3.06 11.70
CA LYS A 24 -6.20 2.28 11.01
C LYS A 24 -5.51 3.12 9.95
N GLU A 25 -4.20 3.23 10.06
CA GLU A 25 -3.33 3.88 9.10
C GLU A 25 -2.09 3.02 8.86
N LEU A 26 -1.95 2.55 7.62
CA LEU A 26 -0.84 1.72 7.19
C LEU A 26 -0.19 2.42 5.99
N PHE A 27 1.10 2.69 6.10
CA PHE A 27 1.91 3.30 5.04
C PHE A 27 3.11 2.40 4.74
N PHE A 28 3.16 1.89 3.52
CA PHE A 28 4.11 0.86 3.13
C PHE A 28 4.83 1.31 1.86
N LYS A 29 6.14 1.11 1.81
CA LYS A 29 6.95 1.27 0.61
C LYS A 29 6.68 0.10 -0.34
N VAL A 30 6.46 0.40 -1.61
CA VAL A 30 6.26 -0.59 -2.66
C VAL A 30 7.63 -0.93 -3.28
N ASP A 31 7.91 -2.21 -3.47
CA ASP A 31 9.10 -2.64 -4.19
C ASP A 31 9.02 -2.25 -5.68
N GLN A 32 10.13 -1.77 -6.24
CA GLN A 32 10.18 -1.26 -7.62
C GLN A 32 10.19 -2.37 -8.68
N VAL A 33 10.63 -3.59 -8.33
CA VAL A 33 10.69 -4.72 -9.25
C VAL A 33 9.43 -5.57 -9.13
N ASN A 34 8.90 -5.71 -7.92
CA ASN A 34 7.73 -6.50 -7.64
C ASN A 34 6.67 -5.70 -6.85
N PRO A 35 5.68 -5.06 -7.52
CA PRO A 35 4.67 -4.19 -6.91
C PRO A 35 3.81 -4.80 -5.78
N ILE A 36 3.78 -6.13 -5.65
CA ILE A 36 3.09 -6.81 -4.54
C ILE A 36 3.98 -6.96 -3.30
N MET A 37 5.28 -6.69 -3.39
CA MET A 37 6.17 -6.74 -2.22
C MET A 37 6.14 -5.39 -1.50
N LEU A 38 5.55 -5.39 -0.30
CA LEU A 38 5.40 -4.19 0.51
C LEU A 38 6.31 -4.23 1.74
N SER A 39 7.06 -3.15 1.95
CA SER A 39 7.88 -2.94 3.15
C SER A 39 7.18 -1.93 4.06
N ARG A 40 6.94 -2.32 5.32
CA ARG A 40 6.28 -1.46 6.30
C ARG A 40 7.13 -0.25 6.66
N GLU A 41 6.54 0.95 6.57
CA GLU A 41 7.13 2.19 7.09
C GLU A 41 6.39 2.67 8.34
N ILE A 42 5.05 2.79 8.26
CA ILE A 42 4.20 3.20 9.39
C ILE A 42 3.02 2.21 9.50
N GLU A 43 2.73 1.76 10.72
CA GLU A 43 1.56 0.92 11.00
C GLU A 43 0.93 1.36 12.32
N HIS A 44 -0.05 2.25 12.22
CA HIS A 44 -0.88 2.72 13.33
C HIS A 44 -2.27 2.11 13.21
N ALA A 45 -2.45 0.92 13.75
CA ALA A 45 -3.72 0.21 13.72
C ALA A 45 -3.83 -0.74 14.91
N MET A 46 -5.05 -0.87 15.44
CA MET A 46 -5.41 -2.02 16.27
C MET A 46 -6.15 -3.02 15.40
N PHE A 47 -5.58 -4.20 15.23
CA PHE A 47 -6.20 -5.31 14.52
C PHE A 47 -6.90 -6.23 15.52
N LEU A 48 -8.09 -6.70 15.17
CA LEU A 48 -8.84 -7.68 15.94
C LEU A 48 -8.11 -9.02 16.00
N ASN A 49 -7.43 -9.38 14.90
CA ASN A 49 -6.63 -10.58 14.78
C ASN A 49 -5.65 -10.47 13.59
N LYS A 50 -4.77 -11.47 13.47
CA LYS A 50 -3.80 -11.58 12.38
C LYS A 50 -4.47 -11.61 11.00
N HIS A 51 -5.61 -12.28 10.86
CA HIS A 51 -6.32 -12.42 9.59
C HIS A 51 -6.86 -11.08 9.06
N GLU A 52 -7.34 -10.19 9.94
CA GLU A 52 -7.75 -8.84 9.54
C GLU A 52 -6.57 -8.06 8.96
N ARG A 53 -5.41 -8.15 9.62
CA ARG A 53 -4.18 -7.50 9.13
C ARG A 53 -3.79 -8.05 7.77
N GLU A 54 -3.73 -9.38 7.62
CA GLU A 54 -3.36 -10.03 6.36
C GLU A 54 -4.25 -9.60 5.20
N LYS A 55 -5.57 -9.57 5.41
CA LYS A 55 -6.52 -9.10 4.40
C LYS A 55 -6.27 -7.65 3.97
N ILE A 56 -5.94 -6.76 4.92
CA ILE A 56 -5.62 -5.37 4.59
C ILE A 56 -4.32 -5.28 3.78
N ILE A 57 -3.32 -6.11 4.11
CA ILE A 57 -2.07 -6.17 3.34
C ILE A 57 -2.34 -6.68 1.93
N GLU A 58 -3.07 -7.78 1.76
CA GLU A 58 -3.46 -8.31 0.44
C GLU A 58 -4.17 -7.26 -0.43
N GLU A 59 -5.09 -6.50 0.16
CA GLU A 59 -5.77 -5.39 -0.54
C GLU A 59 -4.80 -4.27 -0.96
N MET A 60 -3.77 -3.98 -0.15
CA MET A 60 -2.74 -3.01 -0.50
C MET A 60 -1.81 -3.52 -1.61
N GLU A 61 -1.47 -4.81 -1.61
CA GLU A 61 -0.65 -5.46 -2.62
C GLU A 61 -1.36 -5.45 -3.99
N GLU A 62 -2.63 -5.86 -4.02
CA GLU A 62 -3.44 -5.86 -5.24
C GLU A 62 -3.59 -4.45 -5.82
N PHE A 63 -3.92 -3.48 -4.96
CA PHE A 63 -4.01 -2.07 -5.36
C PHE A 63 -2.70 -1.53 -5.93
N SER A 64 -1.57 -1.82 -5.26
CA SER A 64 -0.25 -1.32 -5.70
C SER A 64 0.13 -1.89 -7.07
N ARG A 65 -0.14 -3.17 -7.29
CA ARG A 65 0.05 -3.83 -8.58
C ARG A 65 -0.78 -3.19 -9.68
N GLU A 66 -2.09 -3.00 -9.46
CA GLU A 66 -2.99 -2.42 -10.46
C GLU A 66 -2.61 -0.99 -10.82
N GLU A 67 -2.30 -0.16 -9.83
CA GLU A 67 -1.94 1.24 -10.08
C GLU A 67 -0.59 1.37 -10.80
N ILE A 68 0.40 0.56 -10.43
CA ILE A 68 1.70 0.56 -11.13
C ILE A 68 1.55 0.04 -12.56
N GLN A 69 0.74 -1.00 -12.79
CA GLN A 69 0.47 -1.50 -14.13
C GLN A 69 -0.17 -0.41 -15.02
N LYS A 70 -1.12 0.38 -14.50
CA LYS A 70 -1.71 1.50 -15.25
C LYS A 70 -0.66 2.54 -15.67
N LEU A 71 0.29 2.83 -14.78
CA LEU A 71 1.39 3.77 -15.07
C LEU A 71 2.33 3.22 -16.15
N GLU A 72 2.62 1.93 -16.14
CA GLU A 72 3.45 1.27 -17.17
C GLU A 72 2.75 1.20 -18.53
N GLU A 73 1.43 1.00 -18.53
CA GLU A 73 0.61 0.95 -19.75
C GLU A 73 0.24 2.36 -20.29
N GLY A 74 0.55 3.42 -19.54
CA GLY A 74 0.37 4.81 -19.97
C GLY A 74 -1.07 5.33 -19.91
N PHE A 75 -1.90 4.79 -19.02
CA PHE A 75 -3.29 5.21 -18.80
C PHE A 75 -3.42 6.43 -17.86
#